data_AF-A0A4R6LC41-F1
#
_entry.id   AF-A0A4R6LC41-F1
#
_cell.length_a   1.000
_cell.length_b   1.000
_cell.length_c   1.000
_cell.angle_alpha   90.00
_cell.angle_beta   90.00
_cell.angle_gamma   90.00
#
_symmetry.space_group_name_H-M   'P 1'
#
loop_
_entity.id
_entity.type
_entity.pdbx_description
1 polymer ?
#
loop_
_entity_poly.entity_id
_entity_poly.type
_entity_poly.pdbx_seq_one_letter_code
_entity_poly.pdbx_strand_id
1 'polypeptide(L)'
;MAAEEKQEFTFSIYILDFVFVLPAMLITAIMLIKQKKLAYLMAPVLFFKAFSLLFSVALGSFLRPLYNVNFNTEEASFYLTLSLIFLALAVLNFQQLKIRKINL
;
A
#
# COMPACT_ATOMS: atom_id res chain seq x y z
N MET A 1 28.11 2.32 13.61
CA MET A 1 27.21 3.46 13.39
C MET A 1 26.16 3.23 12.29
N ALA A 2 26.01 2.02 11.73
CA ALA A 2 25.06 1.74 10.63
C ALA A 2 23.79 0.95 11.04
N ALA A 3 23.62 0.67 12.34
CA ALA A 3 22.49 -0.10 12.85
C ALA A 3 21.27 0.78 13.20
N GLU A 4 21.48 2.05 13.57
CA GLU A 4 20.42 2.96 14.00
C GLU A 4 19.55 3.45 12.82
N GLU A 5 20.13 3.79 11.66
CA GLU A 5 19.36 4.20 10.47
C GLU A 5 18.37 3.12 10.01
N LYS A 6 18.75 1.84 10.08
CA LYS A 6 17.91 0.72 9.61
C LYS A 6 16.65 0.54 10.49
N GLN A 7 16.72 0.94 11.76
CA GLN A 7 15.56 0.96 12.66
C GLN A 7 14.61 2.11 12.33
N GLU A 8 15.11 3.31 12.06
CA GLU A 8 14.27 4.49 11.80
C GLU A 8 13.37 4.34 10.56
N PHE A 9 13.88 3.74 9.48
CA PHE A 9 13.06 3.45 8.29
C PHE A 9 11.96 2.42 8.57
N THR A 10 12.27 1.41 9.38
CA THR A 10 11.29 0.39 9.78
C THR A 10 10.18 1.03 10.61
N PHE A 11 10.54 1.86 11.59
CA PHE A 11 9.59 2.60 12.41
C PHE A 11 8.74 3.58 11.59
N SER A 12 9.33 4.24 10.59
CA SER A 12 8.60 5.18 9.72
C SER A 12 7.48 4.49 8.94
N ILE A 13 7.74 3.30 8.37
CA ILE A 13 6.73 2.52 7.65
C ILE A 13 5.63 2.05 8.61
N TYR A 14 6.01 1.55 9.80
CA TYR A 14 5.04 1.12 10.81
C TYR A 14 4.15 2.26 11.30
N ILE A 15 4.72 3.43 11.60
CA ILE A 15 3.95 4.60 12.02
C ILE A 15 3.01 5.03 10.89
N LEU A 16 3.48 5.03 9.65
CA LEU A 16 2.66 5.40 8.51
C LEU A 16 1.49 4.44 8.30
N ASP A 17 1.73 3.13 8.45
CA ASP A 17 0.70 2.11 8.32
C ASP A 17 -0.31 2.15 9.47
N PHE A 18 0.14 2.22 10.73
CA PHE A 18 -0.74 2.20 11.91
C PHE A 18 -1.50 3.50 12.14
N VAL A 19 -0.89 4.66 11.86
CA VAL A 19 -1.50 5.97 12.16
C VAL A 19 -2.29 6.52 10.97
N PHE A 20 -1.90 6.22 9.74
CA PHE A 20 -2.55 6.80 8.56
C PHE A 20 -3.28 5.75 7.72
N VAL A 21 -2.62 4.67 7.32
CA VAL A 21 -3.18 3.72 6.33
C VAL A 21 -4.31 2.89 6.93
N LEU A 22 -4.09 2.26 8.08
CA LEU A 22 -5.10 1.42 8.74
C LEU A 22 -6.33 2.23 9.17
N PRO A 23 -6.22 3.41 9.82
CA PRO A 23 -7.39 4.20 10.17
C PRO A 23 -8.14 4.67 8.93
N ALA A 24 -7.43 5.09 7.87
CA ALA A 24 -8.08 5.51 6.63
C ALA A 24 -8.79 4.34 5.92
N MET A 25 -8.20 3.13 5.93
CA MET A 25 -8.86 1.92 5.43
C MET A 25 -10.12 1.61 6.24
N LEU A 26 -10.07 1.73 7.56
CA LEU A 26 -11.19 1.45 8.46
C LEU A 26 -12.33 2.46 8.26
N ILE A 27 -12.01 3.75 8.17
CA ILE A 27 -12.97 4.81 7.85
C ILE A 27 -13.61 4.54 6.49
N THR A 28 -12.81 4.22 5.48
CA THR A 28 -13.31 3.97 4.13
C THR A 28 -14.18 2.72 4.06
N ALA A 29 -13.82 1.66 4.78
CA ALA A 29 -14.64 0.45 4.91
C ALA A 29 -15.99 0.76 5.56
N ILE A 30 -16.02 1.51 6.66
CA ILE A 30 -17.27 1.95 7.30
C ILE A 30 -18.11 2.81 6.35
N MET A 31 -17.49 3.73 5.61
CA MET A 31 -18.18 4.58 4.66
C MET A 31 -18.71 3.79 3.45
N LEU A 32 -18.02 2.71 3.05
CA LEU A 32 -18.43 1.80 1.98
C LEU A 32 -19.66 1.00 2.41
N ILE A 33 -19.69 0.49 3.65
CA ILE A 33 -20.85 -0.17 4.26
C ILE A 33 -22.03 0.79 4.36
N LYS A 34 -21.77 2.07 4.70
CA LYS A 34 -22.79 3.14 4.70
C LYS A 34 -23.15 3.66 3.29
N GLN A 35 -22.67 3.02 2.23
CA GLN A 35 -22.91 3.35 0.81
C GLN A 35 -22.68 4.82 0.44
N LYS A 36 -21.75 5.51 1.12
CA LYS A 36 -21.44 6.90 0.81
C LYS A 36 -20.68 6.97 -0.51
N LYS A 37 -21.14 7.83 -1.45
CA LYS A 37 -20.51 8.02 -2.79
C LYS A 37 -19.00 8.30 -2.70
N LEU A 38 -18.56 9.02 -1.65
CA LEU A 38 -17.13 9.31 -1.38
C LEU A 38 -16.29 8.08 -1.05
N ALA A 39 -16.87 7.05 -0.42
CA ALA A 39 -16.14 5.84 -0.03
C ALA A 39 -15.62 5.08 -1.24
N TYR A 40 -16.43 5.05 -2.30
CA TYR A 40 -16.03 4.43 -3.56
C TYR A 40 -14.83 5.16 -4.17
N LEU A 41 -14.72 6.49 -4.06
CA LEU A 41 -13.53 7.19 -4.56
C LEU A 41 -12.30 6.99 -3.65
N MET A 42 -12.49 6.94 -2.33
CA MET A 42 -11.40 6.77 -1.38
C MET A 42 -10.80 5.36 -1.40
N ALA A 43 -11.59 4.31 -1.68
CA ALA A 43 -11.13 2.93 -1.72
C ALA A 43 -9.97 2.68 -2.70
N PRO A 44 -10.06 3.02 -4.01
CA PRO A 44 -8.95 2.83 -4.94
C PRO A 44 -7.74 3.70 -4.61
N VAL A 45 -7.95 4.92 -4.07
CA VAL A 45 -6.83 5.79 -3.63
C VAL A 45 -6.06 5.14 -2.48
N LEU A 46 -6.75 4.49 -1.55
CA LEU A 46 -6.11 3.76 -0.45
C LEU A 46 -5.39 2.51 -0.91
N PHE A 47 -5.97 1.73 -1.82
CA PHE A 47 -5.27 0.59 -2.43
C PHE A 47 -4.03 1.02 -3.21
N PHE A 48 -4.10 2.15 -3.91
CA PHE A 48 -2.94 2.72 -4.61
C PHE A 48 -1.86 3.22 -3.64
N LYS A 49 -2.25 3.82 -2.50
CA LYS A 49 -1.31 4.18 -1.43
C LYS A 49 -0.61 2.95 -0.83
N ALA A 50 -1.37 1.89 -0.54
CA ALA A 50 -0.81 0.63 -0.04
C ALA A 50 0.17 0.01 -1.05
N PHE A 51 -0.18 0.03 -2.35
CA PHE A 51 0.73 -0.36 -3.43
C PHE A 51 2.02 0.46 -3.40
N SER A 52 1.95 1.79 -3.37
CA SER A 52 3.14 2.65 -3.40
C SER A 52 4.08 2.38 -2.22
N LEU A 53 3.55 2.08 -1.04
CA LEU A 53 4.35 1.76 0.15
C LEU A 53 5.04 0.39 0.00
N LEU A 54 4.26 -0.66 -0.31
CA LEU A 54 4.80 -2.01 -0.49
C LEU A 54 5.79 -2.09 -1.65
N PHE A 55 5.53 -1.35 -2.72
CA PHE A 55 6.44 -1.25 -3.86
C PHE A 55 7.74 -0.52 -3.50
N SER A 56 7.66 0.55 -2.70
CA SER A 56 8.85 1.23 -2.18
C SER A 56 9.70 0.30 -1.30
N VAL A 57 9.06 -0.52 -0.46
CA VAL A 57 9.74 -1.54 0.36
C VAL A 57 10.35 -2.64 -0.51
N ALA A 58 9.65 -3.11 -1.53
CA ALA A 58 10.16 -4.10 -2.48
C ALA A 58 11.40 -3.58 -3.24
N LEU A 59 11.33 -2.35 -3.76
CA LEU A 59 12.48 -1.67 -4.40
C LEU A 59 13.63 -1.48 -3.41
N GLY A 60 13.33 -1.03 -2.19
CA GLY A 60 14.33 -0.90 -1.12
C GLY A 60 15.02 -2.22 -0.82
N SER A 61 14.28 -3.34 -0.82
CA SER A 61 14.86 -4.68 -0.65
C SER A 61 15.71 -5.12 -1.85
N PHE A 62 15.29 -4.80 -3.09
CA PHE A 62 16.06 -5.06 -4.31
C PHE A 62 17.33 -4.21 -4.44
N LEU A 63 17.39 -3.06 -3.78
CA LEU A 63 18.57 -2.18 -3.76
C LEU A 63 19.58 -2.56 -2.68
N ARG A 64 19.19 -3.33 -1.64
CA ARG A 64 20.10 -3.85 -0.59
C ARG A 64 21.35 -4.59 -1.11
N PRO A 65 21.31 -5.42 -2.17
CA PRO A 65 22.49 -6.07 -2.75
C PRO A 65 23.53 -5.07 -3.25
N LEU A 66 23.09 -3.89 -3.72
CA LEU A 66 23.97 -2.85 -4.23
C LEU A 66 24.82 -2.20 -3.13
N TYR A 67 24.38 -2.31 -1.88
CA TYR A 67 25.02 -1.72 -0.69
C TYR A 67 25.72 -2.77 0.20
N ASN A 68 26.02 -3.97 -0.30
CA ASN A 68 26.62 -5.08 0.47
C ASN A 68 25.83 -5.50 1.73
N VAL A 69 24.51 -5.26 1.74
CA VAL A 69 23.62 -5.70 2.83
C VAL A 69 23.01 -7.05 2.45
N ASN A 70 22.86 -7.95 3.43
CA ASN A 70 22.22 -9.26 3.23
C ASN A 70 20.89 -9.11 2.48
N PHE A 71 20.86 -9.69 1.28
CA PHE A 71 19.69 -9.73 0.42
C PHE A 71 18.84 -10.95 0.77
N ASN A 72 17.61 -10.71 1.21
CA ASN A 72 16.64 -11.77 1.37
C ASN A 72 15.68 -11.75 0.17
N THR A 73 15.95 -12.62 -0.79
CA THR A 73 15.18 -12.76 -2.03
C THR A 73 13.70 -13.08 -1.76
N GLU A 74 13.42 -13.79 -0.66
CA GLU A 74 12.07 -14.18 -0.26
C GLU A 74 11.25 -12.95 0.17
N GLU A 75 11.83 -12.07 0.99
CA GLU A 75 11.17 -10.83 1.40
C GLU A 75 10.87 -9.93 0.21
N ALA A 76 11.86 -9.73 -0.67
CA ALA A 76 11.72 -8.85 -1.84
C ALA A 76 10.61 -9.34 -2.80
N SER A 77 10.59 -10.64 -3.11
CA SER A 77 9.57 -11.23 -3.99
C SER A 77 8.17 -11.24 -3.36
N PHE A 78 8.08 -11.42 -2.04
CA PHE A 78 6.82 -11.32 -1.29
C PHE A 78 6.22 -9.91 -1.37
N TYR A 79 7.02 -8.87 -1.03
CA TYR A 79 6.55 -7.48 -1.08
C TYR A 79 6.18 -7.05 -2.50
N LEU A 80 6.94 -7.51 -3.51
CA LEU A 80 6.66 -7.20 -4.91
C LEU A 80 5.33 -7.84 -5.36
N THR A 81 5.13 -9.12 -5.05
CA THR A 81 3.87 -9.83 -5.37
C THR A 81 2.69 -9.17 -4.68
N LEU A 82 2.82 -8.85 -3.39
CA LEU A 82 1.77 -8.20 -2.62
C LEU A 82 1.44 -6.82 -3.19
N SER A 83 2.45 -6.04 -3.58
CA SER A 83 2.25 -4.74 -4.22
C SER A 83 1.44 -4.86 -5.53
N LEU A 84 1.76 -5.83 -6.38
CA LEU A 84 1.04 -6.07 -7.63
C LEU A 84 -0.42 -6.47 -7.39
N ILE A 85 -0.71 -7.24 -6.34
CA ILE A 85 -2.09 -7.57 -5.94
C ILE A 85 -2.85 -6.30 -5.54
N PHE A 86 -2.26 -5.43 -4.73
CA PHE A 86 -2.88 -4.16 -4.34
C PHE A 86 -3.10 -3.23 -5.54
N LEU A 87 -2.18 -3.21 -6.51
CA LEU A 87 -2.33 -2.46 -7.75
C LEU A 87 -3.49 -3.03 -8.59
N ALA A 88 -3.57 -4.35 -8.75
CA ALA A 88 -4.66 -5.00 -9.45
C ALA A 88 -6.01 -4.70 -8.79
N LEU A 89 -6.09 -4.79 -7.45
CA LEU A 89 -7.28 -4.40 -6.69
C LEU A 89 -7.65 -2.93 -6.89
N ALA A 90 -6.68 -2.01 -6.88
CA ALA A 90 -6.93 -0.60 -7.14
C ALA A 90 -7.53 -0.38 -8.54
N VAL A 91 -6.96 -1.01 -9.57
CA VAL A 91 -7.44 -0.92 -10.95
C VAL A 91 -8.84 -1.54 -11.09
N LEU A 92 -9.07 -2.73 -10.53
CA LEU A 92 -10.38 -3.38 -10.54
C LEU A 92 -11.43 -2.52 -9.84
N ASN A 93 -11.10 -1.92 -8.69
CA ASN A 93 -12.00 -1.03 -7.97
C ASN A 93 -12.33 0.21 -8.83
N PHE A 94 -11.32 0.78 -9.51
CA PHE A 94 -11.50 1.91 -10.43
C PHE A 94 -12.38 1.55 -11.64
N GLN A 95 -12.21 0.34 -12.19
CA GLN A 95 -13.05 -0.17 -13.27
C GLN A 95 -14.50 -0.37 -12.80
N GLN A 96 -14.72 -0.95 -11.62
CA GLN A 96 -16.06 -1.09 -11.04
C GLN A 96 -16.73 0.26 -10.76
N LEU A 97 -15.98 1.26 -10.31
CA LEU A 97 -16.43 2.66 -10.19
C LEU A 97 -16.84 3.26 -11.54
N LYS A 98 -16.06 3.00 -12.58
CA LYS A 98 -16.36 3.48 -13.94
C LYS A 98 -17.64 2.82 -14.48
N ILE A 99 -17.85 1.53 -14.20
CA ILE A 99 -19.08 0.80 -14.55
C ILE A 99 -20.29 1.35 -13.78
N ARG A 100 -20.08 1.92 -12.58
CA ARG A 100 -21.14 2.51 -11.74
C ARG A 100 -21.37 4.01 -11.94
N LYS A 101 -20.59 4.72 -12.76
CA LYS A 101 -20.99 6.00 -13.37
C LYS A 101 -21.94 5.65 -14.52
N ILE A 102 -23.26 5.85 -14.48
CA ILE A 102 -24.00 7.09 -14.25
C ILE A 102 -25.41 6.70 -13.75
N ASN A 103 -25.74 7.07 -12.52
CA ASN A 103 -27.09 7.51 -12.15
C ASN A 103 -26.86 8.53 -11.05
N LEU A 104 -26.65 9.77 -11.52
CA LEU A 104 -26.25 10.91 -10.72
C LEU A 104 -27.38 11.26 -9.76
#